data_AF-A0A9N8F3D0-F1
#
_entry.id   AF-A0A9N8F3D0-F1
#
_cell.length_a   1.000
_cell.length_b   1.000
_cell.length_c   1.000
_cell.angle_alpha   90.00
_cell.angle_beta   90.00
_cell.angle_gamma   90.00
#
_symmetry.space_group_name_H-M   'P 1'
#
loop_
_entity.id
_entity.type
_entity.pdbx_description
1 polymer ?
#
loop_
_entity_poly.entity_id
_entity_poly.type
_entity_poly.pdbx_seq_one_letter_code
_entity_poly.pdbx_strand_id
1 'polypeptide(L)'
;MATASKFPDYLLQEVRNLLCTRARDMVFKGRGDGENTAGQEAMMSNVFHGSPGYASVLDEMMQGKGIYASMFDKVPIENNREGNENRQGGHMLVAKDIFSCDEGSKFIVHAKGFVRDALAKNGDEMISGRNIKDRANNSIGVYKFALKYCDEYMDDSGTGKYPSGKGFEDMVLYVRQKVYVHLKGGKNNKGANRRAAKDGKEWKEENMPDKYMFNGFFVFLMYGPVGLAGSTLTCLSADGKKVERVGRAEARKKESEVKQAERTTGVGATGIFQRGVPVKDKFACAQMAVSQYKEAKRNVVNLLFHNNAAETNCIAALSEINKMIDRAEDRNDGMELRMLNKRKQDVLGRWDKLSTRKTELEEECDQLMKQSPSRQVSAYYESVGMPNVPSAVAVSNKSQEDDESSITNVPGTANVQRTASTVRPVVAIVPRPQLPSHCSQLSQEVEVVGTNTNLSGDTDEDVAETEEATEEDDLVEVVPRELQLVNFGEEDEGEESSSAARMPKMPNMTLTGFAANFPPEIQQMLLRQRLKDNGIDPDHVSFQETAQHVAQQEGLHGRDGTVPTNYQPGGVYHASYVSAGDGLTVATANQWFAQEEEPTQK
;
A
#
# COMPACT_ATOMS: atom_id res chain seq x y z
N MET A 1 29.65 14.99 -19.68
CA MET A 1 28.66 14.36 -18.79
C MET A 1 29.20 13.00 -18.39
N ALA A 2 29.51 12.78 -17.11
CA ALA A 2 29.95 11.47 -16.64
C ALA A 2 28.76 10.50 -16.76
N THR A 3 28.90 9.43 -17.54
CA THR A 3 27.91 8.35 -17.58
C THR A 3 27.70 7.85 -16.16
N ALA A 4 26.46 7.88 -15.67
CA ALA A 4 26.13 7.40 -14.33
C ALA A 4 26.64 5.96 -14.19
N SER A 5 27.70 5.79 -13.40
CA SER A 5 28.29 4.48 -13.16
C SER A 5 27.22 3.59 -12.53
N LYS A 6 27.05 2.38 -13.07
CA LYS A 6 26.13 1.37 -12.54
C LYS A 6 26.33 1.26 -11.03
N PHE A 7 25.23 1.23 -10.27
CA PHE A 7 25.29 1.06 -8.81
C PHE A 7 26.18 -0.17 -8.46
N PRO A 8 27.25 0.02 -7.67
CA PRO A 8 28.20 -1.05 -7.40
C PRO A 8 27.54 -2.26 -6.76
N ASP A 9 27.79 -3.47 -7.28
CA ASP A 9 27.14 -4.69 -6.79
C ASP A 9 27.39 -4.92 -5.29
N TYR A 10 28.59 -4.60 -4.78
CA TYR A 10 28.87 -4.76 -3.35
C TYR A 10 27.97 -3.92 -2.44
N LEU A 11 27.59 -2.71 -2.87
CA LEU A 11 26.62 -1.86 -2.15
C LEU A 11 25.21 -2.42 -2.27
N LEU A 12 24.84 -2.91 -3.46
CA LEU A 12 23.56 -3.59 -3.69
C LEU A 12 23.38 -4.80 -2.77
N GLN A 13 24.44 -5.59 -2.58
CA GLN A 13 24.41 -6.71 -1.65
C GLN A 13 24.24 -6.24 -0.19
N GLU A 14 24.87 -5.15 0.23
CA GLU A 14 24.71 -4.61 1.59
C GLU A 14 23.33 -4.01 1.83
N VAL A 15 22.73 -3.31 0.86
CA VAL A 15 21.33 -2.89 0.94
C VAL A 15 20.42 -4.11 1.07
N ARG A 16 20.61 -5.15 0.24
CA ARG A 16 19.83 -6.39 0.38
C ARG A 16 20.01 -7.04 1.76
N ASN A 17 21.24 -7.07 2.31
CA ASN A 17 21.51 -7.61 3.64
C ASN A 17 20.76 -6.82 4.73
N LEU A 18 20.74 -5.48 4.64
CA LEU A 18 19.97 -4.60 5.50
C LEU A 18 18.47 -4.92 5.45
N LEU A 19 17.89 -4.96 4.26
CA LEU A 19 16.47 -5.21 4.06
C LEU A 19 16.07 -6.64 4.47
N CYS A 20 16.92 -7.64 4.20
CA CYS A 20 16.68 -9.01 4.63
C CYS A 20 16.66 -9.12 6.17
N THR A 21 17.57 -8.41 6.84
CA THR A 21 17.64 -8.39 8.30
C THR A 21 16.39 -7.75 8.89
N ARG A 22 15.91 -6.64 8.29
CA ARG A 22 14.66 -5.99 8.69
C ARG A 22 13.43 -6.88 8.46
N ALA A 23 13.30 -7.52 7.29
CA ALA A 23 12.19 -8.41 7.01
C ALA A 23 12.14 -9.60 7.98
N ARG A 24 13.30 -10.20 8.28
CA ARG A 24 13.43 -11.23 9.32
C ARG A 24 12.97 -10.69 10.68
N ASP A 25 13.47 -9.53 11.09
CA ASP A 25 13.11 -8.91 12.37
C ASP A 25 11.59 -8.69 12.50
N MET A 26 10.93 -8.21 11.45
CA MET A 26 9.48 -7.99 11.43
C MET A 26 8.69 -9.30 11.59
N VAL A 27 9.12 -10.37 10.90
CA VAL A 27 8.47 -11.69 11.04
C VAL A 27 8.62 -12.23 12.46
N PHE A 28 9.80 -12.13 13.07
CA PHE A 28 10.06 -12.62 14.43
C PHE A 28 9.53 -11.71 15.54
N LYS A 29 9.37 -10.40 15.32
CA LYS A 29 8.68 -9.49 16.25
C LYS A 29 7.18 -9.79 16.35
N GLY A 30 6.60 -10.34 15.30
CA GLY A 30 5.17 -10.64 15.21
C GLY A 30 4.86 -12.12 15.12
N ARG A 31 4.25 -12.50 14.00
CA ARG A 31 3.54 -13.78 13.75
C ARG A 31 4.45 -15.02 13.63
N GLY A 32 5.77 -14.85 13.50
CA GLY A 32 6.68 -15.95 13.21
C GLY A 32 7.01 -16.86 14.41
N ASP A 33 6.77 -16.40 15.64
CA ASP A 33 7.01 -17.17 16.87
C ASP A 33 5.93 -18.27 17.03
N GLY A 34 6.07 -19.35 16.27
CA GLY A 34 5.20 -20.52 16.30
C GLY A 34 4.93 -21.15 14.93
N GLU A 35 5.17 -20.41 13.85
CA GLU A 35 5.08 -20.94 12.49
C GLU A 35 6.23 -21.89 12.19
N ASN A 36 5.97 -22.88 11.32
CA ASN A 36 7.03 -23.76 10.85
C ASN A 36 8.02 -22.99 9.95
N THR A 37 9.18 -23.58 9.69
CA THR A 37 10.24 -22.95 8.89
C THR A 37 9.75 -22.46 7.52
N ALA A 38 8.89 -23.24 6.85
CA ALA A 38 8.36 -22.86 5.53
C ALA A 38 7.40 -21.67 5.62
N GLY A 39 6.53 -21.63 6.64
CA GLY A 39 5.63 -20.52 6.92
C GLY A 39 6.38 -19.24 7.24
N GLN A 40 7.44 -19.31 8.05
CA GLN A 40 8.32 -18.18 8.32
C GLN A 40 8.99 -17.65 7.05
N GLU A 41 9.50 -18.54 6.19
CA GLU A 41 10.13 -18.17 4.93
C GLU A 41 9.13 -17.50 3.97
N ALA A 42 7.90 -18.02 3.86
CA ALA A 42 6.85 -17.40 3.08
C ALA A 42 6.49 -16.00 3.60
N MET A 43 6.34 -15.83 4.91
CA MET A 43 6.09 -14.52 5.52
C MET A 43 7.24 -13.54 5.30
N MET A 44 8.50 -13.99 5.37
CA MET A 44 9.65 -13.14 5.05
C MET A 44 9.62 -12.66 3.61
N SER A 45 9.26 -13.54 2.67
CA SER A 45 9.07 -13.17 1.27
C SER A 45 7.97 -12.11 1.11
N ASN A 46 6.83 -12.28 1.76
CA ASN A 46 5.71 -11.33 1.70
C ASN A 46 6.07 -9.97 2.30
N VAL A 47 6.73 -9.93 3.45
CA VAL A 47 7.18 -8.67 4.09
C VAL A 47 8.25 -7.97 3.23
N PHE A 48 9.17 -8.74 2.65
CA PHE A 48 10.25 -8.16 1.84
C PHE A 48 9.71 -7.58 0.53
N HIS A 49 8.95 -8.37 -0.24
CA HIS A 49 8.45 -7.99 -1.57
C HIS A 49 7.16 -7.18 -1.55
N GLY A 50 6.44 -7.19 -0.43
CA GLY A 50 5.06 -6.74 -0.33
C GLY A 50 4.07 -7.82 -0.74
N SER A 51 2.92 -7.85 -0.08
CA SER A 51 1.76 -8.63 -0.48
C SER A 51 0.50 -7.96 0.06
N PRO A 52 -0.72 -8.37 -0.35
CA PRO A 52 -1.93 -7.93 0.34
C PRO A 52 -1.78 -8.18 1.86
N GLY A 53 -1.99 -7.12 2.66
CA GLY A 53 -1.83 -7.16 4.12
C GLY A 53 -0.41 -6.94 4.67
N TYR A 54 0.62 -6.83 3.81
CA TYR A 54 2.01 -6.62 4.23
C TYR A 54 2.65 -5.47 3.45
N ALA A 55 3.06 -4.41 4.16
CA ALA A 55 3.86 -3.34 3.58
C ALA A 55 5.23 -3.89 3.14
N SER A 56 5.66 -3.52 1.93
CA SER A 56 6.95 -3.95 1.40
C SER A 56 8.09 -3.17 2.04
N VAL A 57 9.03 -3.89 2.65
CA VAL A 57 10.27 -3.30 3.16
C VAL A 57 11.12 -2.70 2.02
N LEU A 58 11.03 -3.24 0.81
CA LEU A 58 11.66 -2.64 -0.38
C LEU A 58 11.06 -1.27 -0.67
N ASP A 59 9.73 -1.17 -0.70
CA ASP A 59 9.06 0.10 -1.03
C ASP A 59 9.27 1.16 0.06
N GLU A 60 9.28 0.77 1.33
CA GLU A 60 9.64 1.68 2.43
C GLU A 60 11.06 2.26 2.25
N MET A 61 12.04 1.42 1.90
CA MET A 61 13.41 1.85 1.63
C MET A 61 13.51 2.74 0.40
N MET A 62 12.87 2.35 -0.71
CA MET A 62 12.88 3.12 -1.97
C MET A 62 12.22 4.50 -1.81
N GLN A 63 11.27 4.63 -0.88
CA GLN A 63 10.62 5.90 -0.57
C GLN A 63 11.33 6.68 0.56
N GLY A 64 12.40 6.13 1.15
CA GLY A 64 13.10 6.74 2.28
C GLY A 64 12.20 6.98 3.48
N LYS A 65 11.22 6.09 3.73
CA LYS A 65 10.24 6.24 4.79
C LYS A 65 10.68 5.54 6.09
N GLY A 66 10.09 5.99 7.20
CA GLY A 66 10.30 5.41 8.52
C GLY A 66 11.78 5.43 8.91
N ILE A 67 12.30 4.26 9.30
CA ILE A 67 13.70 4.10 9.74
C ILE A 67 14.72 4.37 8.65
N TYR A 68 14.34 4.31 7.37
CA TYR A 68 15.24 4.55 6.24
C TYR A 68 15.41 6.04 5.92
N ALA A 69 14.60 6.93 6.50
CA ALA A 69 14.71 8.37 6.28
C ALA A 69 16.11 8.90 6.65
N SER A 70 16.74 8.36 7.70
CA SER A 70 18.07 8.79 8.14
C SER A 70 19.22 8.30 7.26
N MET A 71 18.96 7.35 6.34
CA MET A 71 19.94 6.84 5.38
C MET A 71 20.15 7.77 4.18
N PHE A 72 19.20 8.68 3.93
CA PHE A 72 19.19 9.51 2.74
C PHE A 72 19.15 11.00 3.05
N ASP A 73 19.87 11.78 2.25
CA ASP A 73 19.69 13.22 2.13
C ASP A 73 18.69 13.51 1.01
N LYS A 74 17.77 14.45 1.27
CA LYS A 74 16.80 14.92 0.28
C LYS A 74 17.40 16.07 -0.50
N VAL A 75 17.59 15.88 -1.80
CA VAL A 75 18.17 16.89 -2.70
C VAL A 75 17.13 17.27 -3.75
N PRO A 76 16.99 18.55 -4.15
CA PRO A 76 16.08 18.94 -5.22
C PRO A 76 16.31 18.14 -6.50
N ILE A 77 15.24 17.83 -7.25
CA ILE A 77 15.36 17.09 -8.51
C ILE A 77 16.16 17.91 -9.52
N GLU A 78 17.21 17.28 -10.06
CA GLU A 78 17.95 17.82 -11.20
C GLU A 78 17.18 17.53 -12.50
N ASN A 79 17.10 18.53 -13.39
CA ASN A 79 16.42 18.39 -14.68
C ASN A 79 17.04 17.28 -15.53
N ASN A 80 16.19 16.53 -16.23
CA ASN A 80 16.57 15.49 -17.19
C ASN A 80 17.43 14.35 -16.62
N ARG A 81 17.30 14.05 -15.33
CA ARG A 81 17.98 12.91 -14.71
C ARG A 81 17.15 11.64 -14.82
N GLU A 82 17.80 10.52 -15.15
CA GLU A 82 17.17 9.20 -15.21
C GLU A 82 16.51 8.82 -13.87
N GLY A 83 15.32 8.23 -13.95
CA GLY A 83 14.53 7.80 -12.79
C GLY A 83 13.64 8.90 -12.19
N ASN A 84 13.64 10.12 -12.76
CA ASN A 84 12.81 11.23 -12.29
C ASN A 84 11.32 10.88 -12.30
N GLU A 85 10.86 10.09 -13.27
CA GLU A 85 9.48 9.64 -13.42
C GLU A 85 8.99 8.78 -12.25
N ASN A 86 9.91 8.15 -11.50
CA ASN A 86 9.59 7.30 -10.36
C ASN A 86 9.73 8.02 -9.01
N ARG A 87 10.25 9.25 -8.99
CA ARG A 87 10.50 10.02 -7.75
C ARG A 87 9.24 10.75 -7.31
N GLN A 88 8.85 10.55 -6.07
CA GLN A 88 7.69 11.22 -5.47
C GLN A 88 8.14 12.42 -4.61
N GLY A 89 7.34 13.48 -4.59
CA GLY A 89 7.53 14.60 -3.65
C GLY A 89 8.60 15.63 -4.04
N GLY A 90 9.02 15.71 -5.30
CA GLY A 90 9.88 16.80 -5.80
C GLY A 90 11.35 16.76 -5.35
N HIS A 91 11.81 15.65 -4.77
CA HIS A 91 13.20 15.48 -4.33
C HIS A 91 13.78 14.12 -4.76
N MET A 92 15.11 14.06 -4.84
CA MET A 92 15.90 12.86 -4.97
C MET A 92 16.38 12.40 -3.60
N LEU A 93 16.40 11.09 -3.38
CA LEU A 93 16.99 10.49 -2.18
C LEU A 93 18.43 10.08 -2.51
N VAL A 94 19.39 10.75 -1.89
CA VAL A 94 20.83 10.49 -2.05
C VAL A 94 21.33 9.77 -0.80
N ALA A 95 21.89 8.58 -0.94
CA ALA A 95 22.45 7.85 0.20
C ALA A 95 23.64 8.61 0.78
N LYS A 96 23.69 8.73 2.11
CA LYS A 96 24.78 9.42 2.82
C LYS A 96 26.13 8.78 2.53
N ASP A 97 27.18 9.60 2.49
CA ASP A 97 28.52 9.19 2.08
C ASP A 97 29.09 8.04 2.94
N ILE A 98 28.71 7.96 4.22
CA ILE A 98 29.15 6.88 5.12
C ILE A 98 28.79 5.47 4.64
N PHE A 99 27.74 5.33 3.82
CA PHE A 99 27.34 4.04 3.23
C PHE A 99 28.21 3.63 2.04
N SER A 100 28.89 4.57 1.38
CA SER A 100 29.69 4.30 0.18
C SER A 100 31.12 3.85 0.50
N CYS A 101 31.67 4.35 1.62
CA CYS A 101 33.11 4.37 1.89
C CYS A 101 33.92 4.98 0.74
N ASP A 102 33.33 5.93 0.00
CA ASP A 102 33.91 6.60 -1.16
C ASP A 102 33.37 8.05 -1.25
N GLU A 103 34.15 9.01 -0.76
CA GLU A 103 33.76 10.43 -0.60
C GLU A 103 33.36 11.12 -1.92
N GLY A 104 33.71 10.56 -3.07
CA GLY A 104 33.32 11.10 -4.38
C GLY A 104 32.03 10.52 -4.96
N SER A 105 31.47 9.48 -4.36
CA SER A 105 30.40 8.67 -4.98
C SER A 105 29.02 8.99 -4.39
N LYS A 106 28.16 9.61 -5.19
CA LYS A 106 26.75 9.85 -4.83
C LYS A 106 25.85 8.76 -5.39
N PHE A 107 25.14 8.06 -4.51
CA PHE A 107 24.19 7.03 -4.92
C PHE A 107 22.76 7.50 -4.74
N ILE A 108 22.00 7.50 -5.83
CA ILE A 108 20.65 8.06 -5.86
C ILE A 108 19.65 6.94 -6.08
N VAL A 109 18.60 6.93 -5.26
CA VAL A 109 17.49 6.00 -5.41
C VAL A 109 16.77 6.25 -6.75
N HIS A 110 16.35 5.16 -7.41
CA HIS A 110 15.80 5.14 -8.78
C HIS A 110 16.81 5.45 -9.89
N ALA A 111 18.08 5.73 -9.59
CA ALA A 111 19.12 5.77 -10.62
C ALA A 111 19.51 4.35 -11.08
N LYS A 112 20.16 4.24 -12.24
CA LYS A 112 20.54 2.98 -12.87
C LYS A 112 21.26 2.02 -11.91
N GLY A 113 20.61 0.90 -11.63
CA GLY A 113 21.11 -0.16 -10.74
C GLY A 113 20.72 -0.02 -9.28
N PHE A 114 20.23 1.14 -8.83
CA PHE A 114 19.62 1.34 -7.51
C PHE A 114 18.10 1.51 -7.64
N VAL A 115 17.48 0.50 -8.25
CA VAL A 115 16.03 0.41 -8.50
C VAL A 115 15.44 -0.74 -7.71
N ARG A 116 14.12 -0.69 -7.47
CA ARG A 116 13.38 -1.71 -6.72
C ARG A 116 13.63 -3.12 -7.26
N ASP A 117 13.55 -3.30 -8.57
CA ASP A 117 13.71 -4.61 -9.22
C ASP A 117 15.13 -5.18 -9.01
N ALA A 118 16.14 -4.31 -9.07
CA ALA A 118 17.52 -4.70 -8.78
C ALA A 118 17.65 -5.16 -7.32
N LEU A 119 16.99 -4.51 -6.35
CA LEU A 119 17.02 -4.96 -4.96
C LEU A 119 16.23 -6.25 -4.72
N ALA A 120 15.13 -6.45 -5.43
CA ALA A 120 14.22 -7.58 -5.27
C ALA A 120 14.78 -8.92 -5.81
N LYS A 121 15.70 -8.86 -6.77
CA LYS A 121 16.25 -10.04 -7.45
C LYS A 121 17.67 -10.38 -7.00
N ASN A 122 18.14 -11.60 -7.26
CA ASN A 122 19.52 -12.03 -7.13
C ASN A 122 19.93 -12.74 -8.42
N GLY A 123 20.56 -12.01 -9.33
CA GLY A 123 20.59 -12.42 -10.74
C GLY A 123 19.21 -12.17 -11.35
N ASP A 124 18.65 -13.16 -12.01
CA ASP A 124 17.33 -13.07 -12.65
C ASP A 124 16.18 -13.56 -11.75
N GLU A 125 16.50 -14.20 -10.63
CA GLU A 125 15.52 -14.79 -9.72
C GLU A 125 15.15 -13.82 -8.58
N MET A 126 13.87 -13.82 -8.18
CA MET A 126 13.42 -13.11 -6.98
C MET A 126 14.06 -13.70 -5.72
N ILE A 127 14.45 -12.84 -4.77
CA ILE A 127 15.03 -13.31 -3.51
C ILE A 127 13.95 -14.06 -2.70
N SER A 128 14.11 -15.38 -2.58
CA SER A 128 13.20 -16.23 -1.82
C SER A 128 13.30 -16.02 -0.30
N GLY A 129 12.27 -16.46 0.43
CA GLY A 129 12.24 -16.44 1.90
C GLY A 129 13.44 -17.10 2.56
N ARG A 130 13.89 -18.25 2.04
CA ARG A 130 15.10 -18.94 2.49
C ARG A 130 16.36 -18.08 2.30
N ASN A 131 16.50 -17.44 1.12
CA ASN A 131 17.62 -16.55 0.85
C ASN A 131 17.62 -15.33 1.77
N ILE A 132 16.44 -14.77 2.08
CA ILE A 132 16.27 -13.67 3.04
C ILE A 132 16.79 -14.10 4.42
N LYS A 133 16.33 -15.26 4.91
CA LYS A 133 16.74 -15.81 6.21
C LYS A 133 18.25 -16.04 6.29
N ASP A 134 18.85 -16.65 5.27
CA ASP A 134 20.29 -16.94 5.23
C ASP A 134 21.14 -15.66 5.19
N ARG A 135 20.75 -14.66 4.39
CA ARG A 135 21.42 -13.35 4.33
C ARG A 135 21.33 -12.60 5.65
N ALA A 136 20.15 -12.58 6.26
CA ALA A 136 19.94 -11.96 7.56
C ALA A 136 20.80 -12.63 8.64
N ASN A 137 20.80 -13.97 8.73
CA ASN A 137 21.60 -14.70 9.71
C ASN A 137 23.11 -14.47 9.53
N ASN A 138 23.60 -14.40 8.29
CA ASN A 138 25.00 -14.07 8.03
C ASN A 138 25.35 -12.64 8.49
N SER A 139 24.46 -11.68 8.23
CA SER A 139 24.64 -10.28 8.63
C SER A 139 24.62 -10.13 10.15
N ILE A 140 23.66 -10.77 10.83
CA ILE A 140 23.56 -10.81 12.30
C ILE A 140 24.82 -11.44 12.91
N GLY A 141 25.34 -12.52 12.32
CA GLY A 141 26.53 -13.20 12.81
C GLY A 141 27.78 -12.31 12.81
N VAL A 142 27.97 -11.52 11.76
CA VAL A 142 29.11 -10.58 11.67
C VAL A 142 28.87 -9.32 12.49
N TYR A 143 27.63 -8.84 12.54
CA TYR A 143 27.23 -7.69 13.38
C TYR A 143 27.60 -7.88 14.85
N LYS A 144 27.55 -9.10 15.39
CA LYS A 144 27.99 -9.38 16.77
C LYS A 144 29.47 -9.07 17.01
N PHE A 145 30.33 -9.30 16.04
CA PHE A 145 31.74 -8.89 16.14
C PHE A 145 31.89 -7.37 16.02
N ALA A 146 31.13 -6.75 15.11
CA ALA A 146 31.11 -5.31 14.97
C ALA A 146 30.68 -4.61 16.27
N LEU A 147 29.68 -5.16 16.97
CA LEU A 147 29.26 -4.70 18.30
C LEU A 147 30.39 -4.82 19.32
N LYS A 148 31.03 -5.99 19.42
CA LYS A 148 32.16 -6.17 20.33
C LYS A 148 33.23 -5.09 20.13
N TYR A 149 33.60 -4.82 18.88
CA TYR A 149 34.61 -3.80 18.58
C TYR A 149 34.10 -2.37 18.76
N CYS A 150 32.80 -2.14 18.59
CA CYS A 150 32.18 -0.87 18.94
C CYS A 150 32.27 -0.62 20.45
N ASP A 151 31.98 -1.64 21.26
CA ASP A 151 32.08 -1.54 22.72
C ASP A 151 33.52 -1.32 23.14
N GLU A 152 34.50 -2.07 22.60
CA GLU A 152 35.94 -1.84 22.84
C GLU A 152 36.38 -0.41 22.49
N TYR A 153 35.81 0.22 21.46
CA TYR A 153 36.13 1.60 21.09
C TYR A 153 35.54 2.64 22.08
N MET A 154 34.39 2.31 22.69
CA MET A 154 33.65 3.20 23.58
C MET A 154 34.05 3.00 25.06
N ASP A 155 34.57 1.81 25.41
CA ASP A 155 34.80 1.35 26.78
C ASP A 155 36.12 1.81 27.41
N ASP A 156 37.01 2.50 26.71
CA ASP A 156 38.19 3.11 27.35
C ASP A 156 37.80 4.14 28.44
N SER A 157 36.53 4.57 28.48
CA SER A 157 35.98 5.45 29.53
C SER A 157 34.83 4.84 30.35
N GLY A 158 34.25 3.71 29.94
CA GLY A 158 33.01 3.15 30.52
C GLY A 158 31.79 4.07 30.46
N THR A 159 31.89 5.25 29.82
CA THR A 159 30.80 6.25 29.79
C THR A 159 29.88 6.11 28.58
N GLY A 160 30.18 5.20 27.65
CA GLY A 160 29.49 5.10 26.36
C GLY A 160 29.63 6.37 25.51
N LYS A 161 30.68 7.17 25.74
CA LYS A 161 31.03 8.35 24.95
C LYS A 161 32.22 8.03 24.06
N TYR A 162 32.29 8.72 22.93
CA TYR A 162 33.46 8.69 22.07
C TYR A 162 34.72 9.16 22.83
N PRO A 163 35.90 8.62 22.52
CA PRO A 163 37.16 9.22 22.92
C PRO A 163 37.21 10.71 22.52
N SER A 164 37.89 11.55 23.31
CA SER A 164 37.92 13.00 23.07
C SER A 164 38.38 13.34 21.65
N GLY A 165 37.61 14.18 20.94
CA GLY A 165 37.90 14.60 19.56
C GLY A 165 37.60 13.55 18.48
N LYS A 166 36.97 12.42 18.84
CA LYS A 166 36.56 11.37 17.90
C LYS A 166 35.07 11.36 17.65
N GLY A 167 34.70 11.08 16.40
CA GLY A 167 33.32 11.04 15.94
C GLY A 167 32.77 9.63 15.67
N PHE A 168 31.56 9.58 15.11
CA PHE A 168 30.91 8.35 14.67
C PHE A 168 31.69 7.69 13.53
N GLU A 169 32.23 8.50 12.61
CA GLU A 169 33.01 8.07 11.47
C GLU A 169 34.32 7.38 11.90
N ASP A 170 34.99 7.90 12.93
CA ASP A 170 36.20 7.28 13.50
C ASP A 170 35.88 5.90 14.11
N MET A 171 34.76 5.80 14.85
CA MET A 171 34.30 4.54 15.44
C MET A 171 33.98 3.52 14.34
N VAL A 172 33.27 3.95 13.29
CA VAL A 172 32.94 3.10 12.15
C VAL A 172 34.21 2.62 11.44
N LEU A 173 35.21 3.48 11.25
CA LEU A 173 36.50 3.11 10.67
C LEU A 173 37.23 2.08 11.53
N TYR A 174 37.31 2.31 12.85
CA TYR A 174 37.92 1.39 13.81
C TYR A 174 37.26 0.00 13.76
N VAL A 175 35.93 -0.04 13.82
CA VAL A 175 35.15 -1.29 13.75
C VAL A 175 35.42 -2.02 12.43
N ARG A 176 35.45 -1.31 11.31
CA ARG A 176 35.78 -1.91 10.00
C ARG A 176 37.17 -2.53 9.99
N GLN A 177 38.18 -1.84 10.52
CA GLN A 177 39.56 -2.33 10.60
C GLN A 177 39.65 -3.59 11.48
N LYS A 178 39.05 -3.58 12.67
CA LYS A 178 39.04 -4.74 13.57
C LYS A 178 38.29 -5.94 12.96
N VAL A 179 37.13 -5.70 12.35
CA VAL A 179 36.36 -6.76 11.68
C VAL A 179 37.12 -7.29 10.45
N TYR A 180 37.84 -6.45 9.70
CA TYR A 180 38.70 -6.87 8.60
C TYR A 180 39.78 -7.85 9.06
N VAL A 181 40.49 -7.52 10.13
CA VAL A 181 41.50 -8.41 10.73
C VAL A 181 40.85 -9.70 11.24
N HIS A 182 39.73 -9.59 11.97
CA HIS A 182 39.01 -10.73 12.52
C HIS A 182 38.56 -11.71 11.42
N LEU A 183 38.02 -11.18 10.32
CA LEU A 183 37.56 -11.97 9.18
C LEU A 183 38.65 -12.30 8.17
N LYS A 184 39.92 -11.95 8.45
CA LYS A 184 41.07 -12.23 7.58
C LYS A 184 40.82 -11.72 6.16
N GLY A 185 40.31 -10.50 6.08
CA GLY A 185 39.88 -9.81 4.85
C GLY A 185 38.69 -10.39 4.11
N GLY A 186 38.06 -11.46 4.60
CA GLY A 186 36.78 -11.97 4.10
C GLY A 186 35.61 -11.10 4.54
N LYS A 187 34.49 -11.14 3.81
CA LYS A 187 33.27 -10.40 4.20
C LYS A 187 32.40 -11.14 5.22
N ASN A 188 32.64 -12.43 5.43
CA ASN A 188 31.88 -13.27 6.35
C ASN A 188 32.76 -14.37 6.96
N ASN A 189 32.27 -15.01 8.03
CA ASN A 189 33.00 -16.06 8.75
C ASN A 189 33.40 -17.24 7.86
N LYS A 190 32.54 -17.62 6.90
CA LYS A 190 32.81 -18.73 5.98
C LYS A 190 34.02 -18.42 5.07
N GLY A 191 34.18 -17.16 4.66
CA GLY A 191 35.31 -16.68 3.86
C GLY A 191 36.60 -16.59 4.67
N ALA A 192 36.52 -16.18 5.94
CA ALA A 192 37.66 -16.06 6.83
C ALA A 192 38.46 -17.38 6.96
N ASN A 193 37.76 -18.49 7.18
CA ASN A 193 38.39 -19.80 7.33
C ASN A 193 39.06 -20.29 6.03
N ARG A 194 38.46 -20.00 4.87
CA ARG A 194 39.02 -20.42 3.57
C ARG A 194 40.28 -19.64 3.20
N ARG A 195 40.33 -18.33 3.48
CA ARG A 195 41.49 -17.49 3.15
C ARG A 195 42.68 -17.70 4.08
N ALA A 196 42.40 -17.94 5.37
CA ALA A 196 43.43 -18.28 6.35
C ALA A 196 44.32 -19.44 5.90
N ALA A 197 43.73 -20.46 5.29
CA ALA A 197 44.44 -21.66 4.85
C ALA A 197 45.25 -21.45 3.57
N LYS A 198 44.90 -20.44 2.74
CA LYS A 198 45.44 -20.31 1.39
C LYS A 198 46.59 -19.31 1.30
N ASP A 199 46.48 -18.17 1.99
CA ASP A 199 47.31 -17.01 1.64
C ASP A 199 48.52 -16.83 2.56
N GLY A 200 48.56 -17.45 3.74
CA GLY A 200 49.64 -17.27 4.74
C GLY A 200 49.91 -15.82 5.17
N LYS A 201 49.10 -14.88 4.66
CA LYS A 201 49.28 -13.44 4.79
C LYS A 201 48.83 -12.99 6.17
N GLU A 202 49.66 -12.18 6.81
CA GLU A 202 49.29 -11.47 8.04
C GLU A 202 48.31 -10.35 7.70
N TRP A 203 47.13 -10.37 8.32
CA TRP A 203 46.08 -9.37 8.12
C TRP A 203 46.24 -8.30 9.19
N LYS A 204 46.66 -7.10 8.77
CA LYS A 204 46.82 -5.94 9.64
C LYS A 204 45.78 -4.88 9.31
N GLU A 205 45.51 -3.99 10.26
CA GLU A 205 44.52 -2.93 10.14
C GLU A 205 44.89 -1.94 9.03
N GLU A 206 46.19 -1.65 8.85
CA GLU A 206 46.67 -0.73 7.81
C GLU A 206 46.52 -1.32 6.39
N ASN A 207 46.36 -2.64 6.29
CA ASN A 207 46.18 -3.34 5.02
C ASN A 207 44.71 -3.45 4.59
N MET A 208 43.78 -2.80 5.29
CA MET A 208 42.37 -2.80 4.94
C MET A 208 42.13 -1.96 3.68
N PRO A 209 41.51 -2.49 2.62
CA PRO A 209 41.12 -1.68 1.46
C PRO A 209 40.12 -0.57 1.85
N ASP A 210 40.26 0.62 1.27
CA ASP A 210 39.39 1.78 1.57
C ASP A 210 37.90 1.47 1.38
N LYS A 211 37.58 0.64 0.38
CA LYS A 211 36.21 0.22 0.02
C LYS A 211 35.79 -1.09 0.71
N TYR A 212 36.51 -1.55 1.73
CA TYR A 212 36.18 -2.81 2.41
C TYR A 212 34.92 -2.68 3.26
N MET A 213 33.98 -3.59 3.05
CA MET A 213 32.76 -3.73 3.85
C MET A 213 32.58 -5.20 4.23
N PHE A 214 32.27 -5.44 5.50
CA PHE A 214 31.85 -6.75 5.98
C PHE A 214 30.35 -6.95 5.76
N ASN A 215 29.87 -8.20 5.72
CA ASN A 215 28.45 -8.49 5.52
C ASN A 215 27.64 -8.00 6.73
N GLY A 216 26.69 -7.09 6.50
CA GLY A 216 25.93 -6.46 7.59
C GLY A 216 26.55 -5.15 8.07
N PHE A 217 27.45 -4.55 7.29
CA PHE A 217 27.98 -3.22 7.55
C PHE A 217 26.84 -2.18 7.59
N PHE A 218 25.90 -2.25 6.64
CA PHE A 218 24.75 -1.32 6.63
C PHE A 218 23.81 -1.57 7.81
N VAL A 219 23.68 -2.83 8.25
CA VAL A 219 22.94 -3.19 9.46
C VAL A 219 23.59 -2.55 10.69
N PHE A 220 24.93 -2.56 10.76
CA PHE A 220 25.67 -1.91 11.83
C PHE A 220 25.49 -0.38 11.84
N LEU A 221 25.63 0.28 10.68
CA LEU A 221 25.41 1.72 10.56
C LEU A 221 24.00 2.16 10.96
N MET A 222 22.98 1.37 10.58
CA MET A 222 21.59 1.72 10.86
C MET A 222 21.19 1.40 12.30
N TYR A 223 21.55 0.23 12.82
CA TYR A 223 20.97 -0.32 14.07
C TYR A 223 21.99 -0.55 15.19
N GLY A 224 23.26 -0.18 14.99
CA GLY A 224 24.29 -0.25 16.02
C GLY A 224 23.96 0.61 17.25
N PRO A 225 24.81 0.58 18.30
CA PRO A 225 24.55 1.27 19.57
C PRO A 225 24.33 2.78 19.40
N VAL A 226 25.03 3.37 18.41
CA VAL A 226 24.89 4.76 17.95
C VAL A 226 24.41 4.82 16.48
N GLY A 227 23.61 3.84 16.07
CA GLY A 227 23.14 3.74 14.68
C GLY A 227 22.15 4.84 14.28
N LEU A 228 22.09 5.12 12.98
CA LEU A 228 21.29 6.21 12.41
C LEU A 228 19.77 6.04 12.57
N ALA A 229 19.28 4.83 12.82
CA ALA A 229 17.84 4.57 12.99
C ALA A 229 17.32 4.99 14.38
N GLY A 230 18.20 5.26 15.35
CA GLY A 230 17.82 5.58 16.74
C GLY A 230 17.17 4.43 17.53
N SER A 231 16.89 3.31 16.88
CA SER A 231 16.29 2.10 17.45
C SER A 231 17.11 0.87 17.04
N THR A 232 16.97 -0.23 17.77
CA THR A 232 17.64 -1.50 17.42
C THR A 232 16.63 -2.59 17.10
N LEU A 233 17.03 -3.54 16.25
CA LEU A 233 16.23 -4.70 15.88
C LEU A 233 16.23 -5.72 17.04
N THR A 234 15.13 -6.47 17.27
CA THR A 234 15.07 -7.48 18.35
C THR A 234 16.20 -8.49 18.18
N CYS A 235 16.46 -8.90 16.93
CA CYS A 235 17.47 -9.90 16.59
C CYS A 235 18.92 -9.42 16.76
N LEU A 236 19.14 -8.12 16.99
CA LEU A 236 20.45 -7.51 17.15
C LEU A 236 20.75 -7.09 18.60
N SER A 237 19.73 -7.01 19.46
CA SER A 237 19.92 -6.62 20.86
C SER A 237 20.38 -7.81 21.70
N ALA A 238 21.52 -7.66 22.40
CA ALA A 238 22.00 -8.66 23.35
C ALA A 238 21.10 -8.73 24.60
N ASP A 239 20.72 -7.57 25.14
CA ASP A 239 19.96 -7.44 26.39
C ASP A 239 18.44 -7.24 26.16
N GLY A 240 18.03 -7.01 24.92
CA GLY A 240 16.68 -6.51 24.62
C GLY A 240 16.47 -5.03 24.95
N LYS A 241 17.50 -4.29 25.36
CA LYS A 241 17.45 -2.83 25.56
C LYS A 241 17.26 -2.11 24.21
N LYS A 242 16.50 -0.99 24.21
CA LYS A 242 16.12 -0.20 23.02
C LYS A 242 15.37 -0.99 21.94
N VAL A 243 14.81 -2.15 22.31
CA VAL A 243 13.96 -2.94 21.43
C VAL A 243 12.52 -2.55 21.69
N GLU A 244 11.86 -2.04 20.66
CA GLU A 244 10.40 -1.90 20.68
C GLU A 244 9.77 -3.30 20.72
N ARG A 245 9.33 -3.71 21.92
CA ARG A 245 8.65 -4.99 22.12
C ARG A 245 7.16 -4.75 22.03
N VAL A 246 6.54 -5.26 20.98
CA VAL A 246 5.08 -5.37 20.92
C VAL A 246 4.68 -6.49 21.87
N GLY A 247 3.80 -6.20 22.84
CA GLY A 247 3.32 -7.22 23.77
C GLY A 247 2.58 -8.33 23.02
N ARG A 248 2.69 -9.60 23.46
CA ARG A 248 1.99 -10.74 22.82
C ARG A 248 0.49 -10.50 22.66
N ALA A 249 -0.15 -9.84 23.63
CA ALA A 249 -1.57 -9.48 23.58
C ALA A 249 -1.87 -8.47 22.47
N GLU A 250 -1.04 -7.44 22.32
CA GLU A 250 -1.18 -6.44 21.27
C GLU A 250 -0.91 -7.03 19.88
N ALA A 251 0.10 -7.90 19.77
CA ALA A 251 0.39 -8.62 18.53
C ALA A 251 -0.79 -9.50 18.10
N ARG A 252 -1.40 -10.24 19.04
CA ARG A 252 -2.62 -11.03 18.79
C ARG A 252 -3.82 -10.15 18.43
N LYS A 253 -3.95 -8.98 19.06
CA LYS A 253 -5.01 -8.02 18.75
C LYS A 253 -4.87 -7.50 17.32
N LYS A 254 -3.71 -6.97 16.95
CA LYS A 254 -3.41 -6.53 15.57
C LYS A 254 -3.58 -7.66 14.56
N GLU A 255 -3.21 -8.89 14.93
CA GLU A 255 -3.45 -10.05 14.08
C GLU A 255 -4.95 -10.34 13.89
N SER A 256 -5.74 -10.30 14.97
CA SER A 256 -7.19 -10.49 14.88
C SER A 256 -7.85 -9.38 14.07
N GLU A 257 -7.39 -8.13 14.20
CA GLU A 257 -7.87 -6.97 13.43
C GLU A 257 -7.51 -7.11 11.95
N VAL A 258 -6.28 -7.50 11.60
CA VAL A 258 -5.90 -7.75 10.20
C VAL A 258 -6.68 -8.92 9.61
N LYS A 259 -6.83 -10.03 10.35
CA LYS A 259 -7.67 -11.16 9.90
C LYS A 259 -9.13 -10.77 9.76
N GLN A 260 -9.63 -9.89 10.62
CA GLN A 260 -10.99 -9.37 10.52
C GLN A 260 -11.13 -8.43 9.32
N ALA A 261 -10.15 -7.55 9.08
CA ALA A 261 -10.10 -6.68 7.91
C ALA A 261 -10.00 -7.49 6.60
N GLU A 262 -9.18 -8.55 6.57
CA GLU A 262 -9.12 -9.48 5.43
C GLU A 262 -10.46 -10.20 5.20
N ARG A 263 -11.20 -10.52 6.26
CA ARG A 263 -12.55 -11.10 6.18
C ARG A 263 -13.59 -10.10 5.70
N THR A 264 -13.56 -8.85 6.18
CA THR A 264 -14.53 -7.82 5.80
C THR A 264 -14.30 -7.28 4.40
N THR A 265 -13.04 -7.18 3.96
CA THR A 265 -12.69 -6.71 2.61
C THR A 265 -12.91 -7.77 1.52
N GLY A 266 -13.08 -9.05 1.89
CA GLY A 266 -13.33 -10.14 0.94
C GLY A 266 -12.15 -10.50 0.03
N VAL A 267 -11.01 -9.81 0.14
CA VAL A 267 -9.85 -9.93 -0.78
C VAL A 267 -9.02 -11.20 -0.52
N GLY A 268 -9.14 -11.84 0.65
CA GLY A 268 -8.35 -13.02 1.02
C GLY A 268 -9.06 -14.37 0.95
N ALA A 269 -10.37 -14.40 0.70
CA ALA A 269 -11.16 -15.64 0.72
C ALA A 269 -11.25 -16.28 -0.68
N THR A 270 -10.11 -16.63 -1.28
CA THR A 270 -10.10 -17.56 -2.43
C THR A 270 -10.48 -18.99 -2.02
N GLY A 271 -10.60 -19.26 -0.71
CA GLY A 271 -11.41 -20.36 -0.17
C GLY A 271 -12.89 -19.98 -0.15
N ILE A 272 -13.52 -19.96 -1.32
CA ILE A 272 -14.86 -19.39 -1.61
C ILE A 272 -16.04 -20.11 -0.92
N PHE A 273 -15.80 -21.01 0.03
CA PHE A 273 -16.85 -21.58 0.86
C PHE A 273 -16.42 -21.65 2.32
N GLN A 274 -16.69 -20.58 3.08
CA GLN A 274 -16.77 -20.71 4.53
C GLN A 274 -17.69 -21.90 4.86
N ARG A 275 -17.22 -22.83 5.70
CA ARG A 275 -18.06 -23.86 6.30
C ARG A 275 -19.21 -23.14 7.01
N GLY A 276 -20.45 -23.41 6.58
CA GLY A 276 -21.65 -22.87 7.22
C GLY A 276 -22.55 -22.00 6.33
N VAL A 277 -22.09 -21.53 5.16
CA VAL A 277 -22.99 -20.82 4.24
C VAL A 277 -23.93 -21.83 3.57
N PRO A 278 -25.26 -21.65 3.66
CA PRO A 278 -26.24 -22.52 3.01
C PRO A 278 -25.97 -22.66 1.50
N VAL A 279 -26.21 -23.85 0.95
CA VAL A 279 -26.06 -24.10 -0.50
C VAL A 279 -26.91 -23.13 -1.34
N LYS A 280 -28.09 -22.74 -0.82
CA LYS A 280 -28.99 -21.76 -1.45
C LYS A 280 -28.36 -20.38 -1.60
N ASP A 281 -27.68 -19.88 -0.57
CA ASP A 281 -27.08 -18.54 -0.61
C ASP A 281 -25.88 -18.52 -1.55
N LYS A 282 -25.10 -19.62 -1.58
CA LYS A 282 -24.02 -19.80 -2.55
C LYS A 282 -24.55 -19.82 -3.99
N PHE A 283 -25.69 -20.47 -4.22
CA PHE A 283 -26.36 -20.50 -5.53
C PHE A 283 -26.85 -19.12 -5.94
N ALA A 284 -27.47 -18.37 -5.02
CA ALA A 284 -27.93 -17.01 -5.26
C ALA A 284 -26.75 -16.08 -5.62
N CYS A 285 -25.64 -16.15 -4.87
CA CYS A 285 -24.43 -15.39 -5.19
C CYS A 285 -23.84 -15.76 -6.56
N ALA A 286 -23.79 -17.05 -6.90
CA ALA A 286 -23.31 -17.51 -8.20
C ALA A 286 -24.22 -17.02 -9.34
N GLN A 287 -25.56 -17.07 -9.15
CA GLN A 287 -26.51 -16.53 -10.11
C GLN A 287 -26.37 -15.01 -10.30
N MET A 288 -26.20 -14.27 -9.21
CA MET A 288 -25.94 -12.83 -9.26
C MET A 288 -24.65 -12.51 -10.04
N ALA A 289 -23.56 -13.23 -9.76
CA ALA A 289 -22.29 -13.03 -10.47
C ALA A 289 -22.42 -13.33 -11.98
N VAL A 290 -23.14 -14.40 -12.35
CA VAL A 290 -23.43 -14.71 -13.76
C VAL A 290 -24.31 -13.64 -14.40
N SER A 291 -25.30 -13.12 -13.68
CA SER A 291 -26.16 -12.04 -14.17
C SER A 291 -25.37 -10.76 -14.43
N GLN A 292 -24.54 -10.34 -13.47
CA GLN A 292 -23.67 -9.16 -13.59
C GLN A 292 -22.69 -9.30 -14.76
N TYR A 293 -22.09 -10.47 -14.94
CA TYR A 293 -21.20 -10.72 -16.08
C TYR A 293 -21.94 -10.64 -17.43
N LYS A 294 -23.14 -11.23 -17.52
CA LYS A 294 -23.98 -11.14 -18.73
C LYS A 294 -24.39 -9.70 -19.04
N GLU A 295 -24.72 -8.94 -18.00
CA GLU A 295 -25.11 -7.54 -18.12
C GLU A 295 -23.93 -6.67 -18.56
N ALA A 296 -22.75 -6.83 -17.95
CA ALA A 296 -21.52 -6.15 -18.36
C ALA A 296 -21.19 -6.43 -19.83
N LYS A 297 -21.26 -7.70 -20.26
CA LYS A 297 -21.05 -8.08 -21.66
C LYS A 297 -22.07 -7.43 -22.60
N ARG A 298 -23.36 -7.43 -22.23
CA ARG A 298 -24.43 -6.80 -23.03
C ARG A 298 -24.18 -5.28 -23.15
N ASN A 299 -23.77 -4.63 -22.07
CA ASN A 299 -23.52 -3.20 -22.04
C ASN A 299 -22.36 -2.81 -22.98
N VAL A 300 -21.23 -3.53 -22.94
CA VAL A 300 -20.10 -3.28 -23.84
C VAL A 300 -20.49 -3.48 -25.30
N VAL A 301 -21.24 -4.55 -25.63
CA VAL A 301 -21.73 -4.80 -27.00
C VAL A 301 -22.69 -3.69 -27.47
N ASN A 302 -23.58 -3.21 -26.61
CA ASN A 302 -24.47 -2.10 -26.95
C ASN A 302 -23.70 -0.79 -27.20
N LEU A 303 -22.69 -0.50 -26.38
CA LEU A 303 -21.81 0.66 -26.57
C LEU A 303 -21.05 0.57 -27.90
N LEU A 304 -20.54 -0.61 -28.26
CA LEU A 304 -19.91 -0.84 -29.57
C LEU A 304 -20.88 -0.58 -30.73
N PHE A 305 -22.12 -1.05 -30.62
CA PHE A 305 -23.14 -0.81 -31.63
C PHE A 305 -23.42 0.69 -31.83
N HIS A 306 -23.61 1.43 -30.73
CA HIS A 306 -23.81 2.88 -30.78
C HIS A 306 -22.60 3.62 -31.36
N ASN A 307 -21.38 3.20 -31.00
CA ASN A 307 -20.15 3.80 -31.49
C ASN A 307 -19.97 3.56 -33.00
N ASN A 308 -20.28 2.36 -33.50
CA ASN A 308 -20.27 2.04 -34.93
C ASN A 308 -21.29 2.87 -35.73
N ALA A 309 -22.49 3.09 -35.17
CA ALA A 309 -23.49 3.95 -35.80
C ALA A 309 -23.01 5.42 -35.88
N ALA A 310 -22.41 5.93 -34.80
CA ALA A 310 -21.83 7.28 -34.79
C ALA A 310 -20.66 7.43 -35.77
N GLU A 311 -19.81 6.41 -35.89
CA GLU A 311 -18.71 6.36 -36.87
C GLU A 311 -19.24 6.44 -38.30
N THR A 312 -20.27 5.66 -38.62
CA THR A 312 -20.93 5.65 -39.94
C THR A 312 -21.52 7.01 -40.27
N ASN A 313 -22.13 7.70 -39.28
CA ASN A 313 -22.66 9.05 -39.46
C ASN A 313 -21.54 10.07 -39.75
N CYS A 314 -20.38 9.96 -39.10
CA CYS A 314 -19.24 10.82 -39.38
C CYS A 314 -18.70 10.61 -40.81
N ILE A 315 -18.62 9.35 -41.25
CA ILE A 315 -18.20 9.01 -42.63
C ILE A 315 -19.17 9.59 -43.65
N ALA A 316 -20.49 9.48 -43.42
CA ALA A 316 -21.51 10.06 -44.28
C ALA A 316 -21.37 11.60 -44.36
N ALA A 317 -21.20 12.26 -43.20
CA ALA A 317 -20.99 13.71 -43.13
C ALA A 317 -19.72 14.15 -43.87
N LEU A 318 -18.60 13.42 -43.75
CA LEU A 318 -17.36 13.72 -44.49
C LEU A 318 -17.55 13.60 -46.00
N SER A 319 -18.28 12.58 -46.46
CA SER A 319 -18.62 12.40 -47.87
C SER A 319 -19.44 13.58 -48.41
N GLU A 320 -20.40 14.07 -47.63
CA GLU A 320 -21.21 15.23 -47.98
C GLU A 320 -20.39 16.53 -48.00
N ILE A 321 -19.55 16.76 -46.99
CA ILE A 321 -18.68 17.94 -46.91
C ILE A 321 -17.70 17.97 -48.10
N ASN A 322 -17.13 16.83 -48.49
CA ASN A 322 -16.25 16.77 -49.65
C ASN A 322 -16.99 17.16 -50.95
N LYS A 323 -18.22 16.68 -51.15
CA LYS A 323 -19.04 17.11 -52.30
C LYS A 323 -19.35 18.60 -52.29
N MET A 324 -19.52 19.21 -51.12
CA MET A 324 -19.71 20.67 -50.99
C MET A 324 -18.43 21.44 -51.30
N ILE A 325 -17.27 20.91 -50.86
CA ILE A 325 -15.95 21.47 -51.16
C ILE A 325 -15.75 21.50 -52.68
N ASP A 326 -15.97 20.38 -53.38
CA ASP A 326 -15.82 20.29 -54.83
C ASP A 326 -16.67 21.37 -55.55
N ARG A 327 -17.93 21.56 -55.12
CA ARG A 327 -18.82 22.59 -55.68
C ARG A 327 -18.37 24.02 -55.37
N ALA A 328 -17.79 24.27 -54.20
CA ALA A 328 -17.28 25.59 -53.82
C ALA A 328 -16.00 25.93 -54.59
N GLU A 329 -15.16 24.92 -54.87
CA GLU A 329 -14.00 25.04 -55.74
C GLU A 329 -14.41 25.39 -57.18
N ASP A 330 -15.42 24.70 -57.73
CA ASP A 330 -15.98 25.01 -59.05
C ASP A 330 -16.52 26.47 -59.15
N ARG A 331 -17.03 27.02 -58.05
CA ARG A 331 -17.52 28.40 -57.97
C ARG A 331 -16.44 29.43 -57.64
N ASN A 332 -15.23 28.98 -57.27
CA ASN A 332 -14.14 29.83 -56.75
C ASN A 332 -14.54 30.67 -55.51
N ASP A 333 -15.36 30.11 -54.62
CA ASP A 333 -15.74 30.78 -53.36
C ASP A 333 -14.75 30.43 -52.23
N GLY A 334 -13.74 31.28 -52.07
CA GLY A 334 -12.69 31.10 -51.06
C GLY A 334 -13.14 31.28 -49.60
N MET A 335 -14.32 31.84 -49.33
CA MET A 335 -14.86 31.97 -47.97
C MET A 335 -15.60 30.69 -47.59
N GLU A 336 -16.49 30.22 -48.45
CA GLU A 336 -17.21 28.94 -48.28
C GLU A 336 -16.22 27.78 -48.12
N LEU A 337 -15.17 27.73 -48.96
CA LEU A 337 -14.13 26.71 -48.90
C LEU A 337 -13.40 26.69 -47.54
N ARG A 338 -13.10 27.86 -46.94
CA ARG A 338 -12.48 27.94 -45.61
C ARG A 338 -13.39 27.41 -44.51
N MET A 339 -14.69 27.73 -44.57
CA MET A 339 -15.67 27.23 -43.60
C MET A 339 -15.86 25.71 -43.71
N LEU A 340 -15.98 25.19 -44.94
CA LEU A 340 -16.13 23.75 -45.18
C LEU A 340 -14.89 22.96 -44.73
N ASN A 341 -13.68 23.49 -44.98
CA ASN A 341 -12.45 22.87 -44.50
C ASN A 341 -12.35 22.85 -42.97
N LYS A 342 -12.79 23.92 -42.29
CA LYS A 342 -12.87 23.92 -40.83
C LYS A 342 -13.85 22.85 -40.33
N ARG A 343 -15.05 22.80 -40.90
CA ARG A 343 -16.07 21.78 -40.57
C ARG A 343 -15.56 20.35 -40.82
N LYS A 344 -14.81 20.14 -41.91
CA LYS A 344 -14.15 18.85 -42.21
C LYS A 344 -13.17 18.45 -41.11
N GLN A 345 -12.33 19.36 -40.64
CA GLN A 345 -11.40 19.11 -39.54
C GLN A 345 -12.15 18.77 -38.24
N ASP A 346 -13.25 19.46 -37.94
CA ASP A 346 -14.06 19.17 -36.75
C ASP A 346 -14.67 17.76 -36.80
N VAL A 347 -15.15 17.32 -37.98
CA VAL A 347 -15.70 15.97 -38.15
C VAL A 347 -14.59 14.90 -38.09
N LEU A 348 -13.42 15.15 -38.68
CA LEU A 348 -12.26 14.26 -38.56
C LEU A 348 -11.84 14.08 -37.10
N GLY A 349 -11.74 15.17 -36.33
CA GLY A 349 -11.41 15.09 -34.90
C GLY A 349 -12.44 14.34 -34.06
N ARG A 350 -13.73 14.34 -34.44
CA ARG A 350 -14.76 13.49 -33.82
C ARG A 350 -14.58 12.02 -34.22
N TRP A 351 -14.31 11.76 -35.50
CA TRP A 351 -14.10 10.40 -36.01
C TRP A 351 -12.90 9.72 -35.34
N ASP A 352 -11.76 10.41 -35.17
CA ASP A 352 -10.58 9.86 -34.48
C ASP A 352 -10.89 9.46 -33.02
N LYS A 353 -11.70 10.26 -32.30
CA LYS A 353 -12.14 9.96 -30.94
C LYS A 353 -13.04 8.72 -30.91
N LEU A 354 -13.99 8.61 -31.84
CA LEU A 354 -14.87 7.44 -31.98
C LEU A 354 -14.07 6.18 -32.33
N SER A 355 -13.09 6.30 -33.23
CA SER A 355 -12.20 5.19 -33.61
C SER A 355 -11.35 4.71 -32.43
N THR A 356 -10.80 5.63 -31.64
CA THR A 356 -10.04 5.26 -30.42
C THR A 356 -10.94 4.54 -29.41
N ARG A 357 -12.13 5.09 -29.17
CA ARG A 357 -13.10 4.50 -28.26
C ARG A 357 -13.59 3.12 -28.72
N LYS A 358 -13.67 2.90 -30.02
CA LYS A 358 -14.02 1.60 -30.62
C LYS A 358 -12.99 0.55 -30.24
N THR A 359 -11.70 0.84 -30.45
CA THR A 359 -10.60 -0.07 -30.11
C THR A 359 -10.62 -0.42 -28.62
N GLU A 360 -10.81 0.55 -27.74
CA GLU A 360 -10.93 0.31 -26.28
C GLU A 360 -12.09 -0.64 -25.94
N LEU A 361 -13.26 -0.42 -26.53
CA LEU A 361 -14.44 -1.25 -26.29
C LEU A 361 -14.30 -2.66 -26.90
N GLU A 362 -13.62 -2.80 -28.03
CA GLU A 362 -13.30 -4.09 -28.64
C GLU A 362 -12.32 -4.87 -27.75
N GLU A 363 -11.30 -4.23 -27.20
CA GLU A 363 -10.38 -4.83 -26.22
C GLU A 363 -11.10 -5.24 -24.93
N GLU A 364 -11.99 -4.39 -24.40
CA GLU A 364 -12.80 -4.69 -23.23
C GLU A 364 -13.75 -5.89 -23.49
N CYS A 365 -14.39 -5.93 -24.66
CA CYS A 365 -15.23 -7.03 -25.08
C CYS A 365 -14.42 -8.34 -25.18
N ASP A 366 -13.24 -8.29 -25.78
CA ASP A 366 -12.33 -9.43 -25.88
C ASP A 366 -11.85 -9.91 -24.51
N GLN A 367 -11.53 -8.98 -23.59
CA GLN A 367 -11.18 -9.32 -22.23
C GLN A 367 -12.33 -10.02 -21.51
N LEU A 368 -13.56 -9.51 -21.63
CA LEU A 368 -14.74 -10.15 -21.06
C LEU A 368 -14.98 -11.53 -21.68
N MET A 369 -14.77 -11.71 -22.98
CA MET A 369 -14.91 -13.01 -23.66
C MET A 369 -13.83 -14.02 -23.26
N LYS A 370 -12.58 -13.56 -23.05
CA LYS A 370 -11.46 -14.39 -22.58
C LYS A 370 -11.59 -14.74 -21.11
N GLN A 371 -12.17 -13.84 -20.31
CA GLN A 371 -12.62 -14.13 -18.94
C GLN A 371 -13.85 -15.05 -19.02
N SER A 372 -13.62 -16.35 -19.23
CA SER A 372 -14.65 -17.38 -19.06
C SER A 372 -15.41 -17.09 -17.75
N PRO A 373 -16.77 -17.22 -17.70
CA PRO A 373 -17.57 -16.89 -16.52
C PRO A 373 -16.86 -17.43 -15.30
N SER A 374 -16.50 -16.53 -14.39
CA SER A 374 -15.27 -16.64 -13.58
C SER A 374 -14.92 -18.07 -13.20
N ARG A 375 -13.63 -18.42 -13.14
CA ARG A 375 -13.18 -19.72 -12.57
C ARG A 375 -13.91 -20.09 -11.26
N GLN A 376 -14.49 -19.12 -10.54
CA GLN A 376 -15.33 -19.32 -9.36
C GLN A 376 -16.74 -19.84 -9.69
N VAL A 377 -17.38 -19.43 -10.79
CA VAL A 377 -18.64 -20.01 -11.30
C VAL A 377 -18.39 -21.43 -11.82
N SER A 378 -17.32 -21.66 -12.59
CA SER A 378 -16.96 -23.01 -13.04
C SER A 378 -16.59 -23.92 -11.87
N ALA A 379 -15.77 -23.43 -10.92
CA ALA A 379 -15.45 -24.16 -9.70
C ALA A 379 -16.68 -24.38 -8.81
N TYR A 380 -17.68 -23.48 -8.84
CA TYR A 380 -18.95 -23.68 -8.16
C TYR A 380 -19.71 -24.86 -8.77
N TYR A 381 -19.89 -24.90 -10.09
CA TYR A 381 -20.53 -26.03 -10.78
C TYR A 381 -19.79 -27.36 -10.59
N GLU A 382 -18.46 -27.33 -10.55
CA GLU A 382 -17.63 -28.50 -10.21
C GLU A 382 -17.79 -28.92 -8.74
N SER A 383 -17.87 -27.96 -7.81
CA SER A 383 -17.97 -28.24 -6.36
C SER A 383 -19.35 -28.70 -5.90
N VAL A 384 -20.42 -28.26 -6.57
CA VAL A 384 -21.79 -28.69 -6.27
C VAL A 384 -22.04 -30.11 -6.78
N GLY A 385 -21.18 -30.59 -7.70
CA GLY A 385 -21.38 -31.84 -8.41
C GLY A 385 -22.67 -31.74 -9.19
N MET A 386 -22.59 -31.32 -10.46
CA MET A 386 -23.75 -31.44 -11.36
C MET A 386 -24.33 -32.85 -11.16
N PRO A 387 -25.58 -33.00 -10.67
CA PRO A 387 -26.18 -34.32 -10.57
C PRO A 387 -26.12 -34.88 -11.98
N ASN A 388 -25.49 -36.05 -12.16
CA ASN A 388 -25.34 -36.70 -13.45
C ASN A 388 -26.64 -36.59 -14.24
N VAL A 389 -26.74 -35.58 -15.10
CA VAL A 389 -27.82 -35.49 -16.05
C VAL A 389 -27.43 -36.59 -17.03
N PRO A 390 -28.17 -37.70 -17.09
CA PRO A 390 -27.84 -38.75 -18.03
C PRO A 390 -27.74 -38.08 -19.40
N SER A 391 -26.59 -38.25 -20.03
CA SER A 391 -26.26 -37.72 -21.35
C SER A 391 -27.27 -38.30 -22.34
N ALA A 392 -28.42 -37.62 -22.44
CA ALA A 392 -29.51 -38.00 -23.32
C ALA A 392 -29.34 -37.19 -24.60
N VAL A 393 -28.90 -37.91 -25.62
CA VAL A 393 -29.01 -37.60 -27.03
C VAL A 393 -28.11 -36.45 -27.51
N ALA A 394 -26.84 -36.81 -27.73
CA ALA A 394 -26.06 -36.20 -28.80
C ALA A 394 -26.77 -36.49 -30.14
N VAL A 395 -27.60 -35.56 -30.61
CA VAL A 395 -28.03 -35.53 -32.01
C VAL A 395 -26.81 -35.08 -32.82
N SER A 396 -26.07 -36.08 -33.28
CA SER A 396 -25.01 -35.95 -34.26
C SER A 396 -25.62 -35.52 -35.60
N ASN A 397 -25.60 -34.22 -35.89
CA ASN A 397 -25.61 -33.75 -37.28
C ASN A 397 -24.22 -34.04 -37.86
N LYS A 398 -24.04 -35.25 -38.40
CA LYS A 398 -22.95 -35.57 -39.30
C LYS A 398 -23.49 -35.56 -40.71
N SER A 399 -23.08 -34.54 -41.44
CA SER A 399 -23.07 -34.45 -42.89
C SER A 399 -22.46 -35.71 -43.48
N GLN A 400 -23.16 -36.23 -44.47
CA GLN A 400 -22.81 -37.35 -45.32
C GLN A 400 -21.96 -36.82 -46.48
N GLU A 401 -20.67 -37.14 -46.49
CA GLU A 401 -19.81 -37.13 -47.69
C GLU A 401 -18.83 -38.31 -47.57
N ASP A 402 -19.14 -39.34 -48.36
CA ASP A 402 -18.31 -40.16 -49.25
C ASP A 402 -16.90 -40.69 -48.87
N ASP A 403 -16.70 -41.91 -49.40
CA ASP A 403 -15.49 -42.58 -49.86
C ASP A 403 -14.63 -43.48 -48.92
N GLU A 404 -14.88 -44.77 -49.14
CA GLU A 404 -13.95 -45.83 -49.53
C GLU A 404 -12.61 -46.09 -48.81
N SER A 405 -12.49 -47.38 -48.47
CA SER A 405 -11.25 -48.17 -48.32
C SER A 405 -10.45 -47.91 -47.04
N SER A 406 -9.77 -48.85 -46.40
CA SER A 406 -9.69 -50.31 -46.38
C SER A 406 -8.67 -50.62 -45.26
N ILE A 407 -8.57 -51.89 -44.85
CA ILE A 407 -7.37 -52.51 -44.24
C ILE A 407 -7.25 -52.54 -42.68
N THR A 408 -7.57 -53.76 -42.21
CA THR A 408 -6.86 -54.65 -41.26
C THR A 408 -7.06 -54.60 -39.74
N ASN A 409 -7.63 -55.72 -39.29
CA ASN A 409 -7.48 -56.42 -38.02
C ASN A 409 -6.02 -56.56 -37.53
N VAL A 410 -5.79 -56.47 -36.21
CA VAL A 410 -5.04 -57.45 -35.40
C VAL A 410 -5.57 -57.43 -33.93
N PRO A 411 -5.73 -58.60 -33.26
CA PRO A 411 -6.27 -58.74 -31.91
C PRO A 411 -5.20 -58.98 -30.82
N GLY A 412 -5.57 -58.81 -29.54
CA GLY A 412 -4.79 -59.32 -28.39
C GLY A 412 -5.23 -58.68 -27.06
N THR A 413 -6.17 -59.27 -26.31
CA THR A 413 -6.05 -60.33 -25.27
C THR A 413 -5.49 -59.90 -23.90
N ALA A 414 -6.17 -60.45 -22.88
CA ALA A 414 -5.86 -60.59 -21.43
C ALA A 414 -6.25 -59.39 -20.53
N ASN A 415 -7.35 -59.40 -19.77
CA ASN A 415 -7.83 -60.33 -18.72
C ASN A 415 -6.99 -60.25 -17.43
N VAL A 416 -7.44 -59.48 -16.42
CA VAL A 416 -7.35 -59.84 -14.99
C VAL A 416 -8.56 -59.29 -14.23
N GLN A 417 -9.07 -60.18 -13.39
CA GLN A 417 -10.31 -60.23 -12.64
C GLN A 417 -10.25 -59.58 -11.23
N ARG A 418 -11.46 -59.37 -10.68
CA ARG A 418 -11.86 -59.42 -9.24
C ARG A 418 -11.51 -58.18 -8.38
N THR A 419 -12.35 -57.69 -7.46
CA THR A 419 -13.45 -58.30 -6.67
C THR A 419 -14.61 -57.34 -6.40
N ALA A 420 -15.76 -57.95 -6.11
CA ALA A 420 -17.06 -57.38 -5.78
C ALA A 420 -17.15 -56.60 -4.46
N SER A 421 -18.17 -55.73 -4.36
CA SER A 421 -19.00 -55.63 -3.16
C SER A 421 -20.41 -55.16 -3.52
N THR A 422 -21.39 -55.84 -2.95
CA THR A 422 -22.82 -55.81 -3.24
C THR A 422 -23.54 -55.12 -2.08
N VAL A 423 -24.31 -54.04 -2.31
CA VAL A 423 -25.42 -53.65 -1.42
C VAL A 423 -26.58 -53.04 -2.24
N ARG A 424 -27.79 -53.39 -1.81
CA ARG A 424 -29.11 -53.38 -2.45
C ARG A 424 -29.72 -51.98 -2.73
N PRO A 425 -30.65 -51.85 -3.68
CA PRO A 425 -31.45 -50.63 -3.85
C PRO A 425 -32.69 -50.63 -2.94
N VAL A 426 -32.93 -49.49 -2.27
CA VAL A 426 -34.20 -49.18 -1.60
C VAL A 426 -35.07 -48.40 -2.59
N VAL A 427 -36.22 -48.97 -2.90
CA VAL A 427 -37.29 -48.35 -3.69
C VAL A 427 -38.01 -47.33 -2.81
N ALA A 428 -38.03 -46.06 -3.23
CA ALA A 428 -38.92 -45.05 -2.68
C ALA A 428 -39.74 -44.42 -3.82
N ILE A 429 -41.04 -44.69 -3.79
CA ILE A 429 -42.09 -44.16 -4.66
C ILE A 429 -42.48 -42.79 -4.11
N VAL A 430 -42.36 -41.72 -4.90
CA VAL A 430 -42.93 -40.38 -4.60
C VAL A 430 -43.36 -39.70 -5.91
N PRO A 431 -44.48 -38.94 -5.93
CA PRO A 431 -45.39 -38.91 -7.08
C PRO A 431 -45.14 -37.78 -8.08
N ARG A 432 -45.72 -38.02 -9.26
CA ARG A 432 -45.78 -37.20 -10.47
C ARG A 432 -46.54 -35.87 -10.21
N PRO A 433 -45.94 -34.69 -10.43
CA PRO A 433 -46.70 -33.45 -10.56
C PRO A 433 -47.19 -33.28 -11.99
N GLN A 434 -48.46 -32.90 -12.10
CA GLN A 434 -49.17 -32.66 -13.35
C GLN A 434 -48.69 -31.37 -14.03
N LEU A 435 -48.58 -31.42 -15.36
CA LEU A 435 -48.40 -30.28 -16.25
C LEU A 435 -49.69 -29.45 -16.30
N PRO A 436 -49.62 -28.11 -16.25
CA PRO A 436 -50.63 -27.27 -16.85
C PRO A 436 -50.28 -27.02 -18.33
N SER A 437 -51.09 -27.63 -19.19
CA SER A 437 -51.34 -27.23 -20.57
C SER A 437 -51.81 -25.79 -20.64
N HIS A 438 -51.19 -24.93 -21.46
CA HIS A 438 -51.87 -23.91 -22.27
C HIS A 438 -50.87 -23.35 -23.28
N CYS A 439 -50.96 -23.86 -24.51
CA CYS A 439 -50.33 -23.30 -25.69
C CYS A 439 -51.45 -23.02 -26.68
N SER A 440 -51.70 -21.74 -26.95
CA SER A 440 -52.50 -21.32 -28.09
C SER A 440 -52.16 -19.87 -28.45
N GLN A 441 -51.57 -19.76 -29.64
CA GLN A 441 -51.78 -18.70 -30.63
C GLN A 441 -51.20 -17.31 -30.32
N LEU A 442 -50.23 -16.90 -31.13
CA LEU A 442 -50.38 -15.75 -32.03
C LEU A 442 -49.19 -15.70 -33.01
N SER A 443 -49.52 -15.88 -34.29
CA SER A 443 -48.71 -15.53 -35.45
C SER A 443 -49.35 -14.29 -36.07
N GLN A 444 -48.56 -13.25 -36.35
CA GLN A 444 -48.84 -12.17 -37.30
C GLN A 444 -47.52 -11.40 -37.47
N GLU A 445 -46.82 -11.59 -38.59
CA GLU A 445 -46.90 -10.73 -39.79
C GLU A 445 -46.49 -9.28 -39.49
N VAL A 446 -45.23 -8.97 -39.82
CA VAL A 446 -44.73 -7.60 -39.91
C VAL A 446 -44.79 -7.20 -41.38
N GLU A 447 -45.85 -6.47 -41.75
CA GLU A 447 -45.93 -5.75 -43.01
C GLU A 447 -45.14 -4.45 -42.95
N VAL A 448 -44.36 -4.23 -44.00
CA VAL A 448 -43.63 -3.01 -44.32
C VAL A 448 -44.60 -2.07 -45.05
N VAL A 449 -44.91 -0.91 -44.47
CA VAL A 449 -45.52 0.22 -45.20
C VAL A 449 -44.89 1.52 -44.73
N GLY A 450 -44.18 2.17 -45.64
CA GLY A 450 -43.74 3.55 -45.49
C GLY A 450 -44.83 4.53 -45.93
N THR A 451 -44.82 5.73 -45.37
CA THR A 451 -45.46 6.89 -45.97
C THR A 451 -44.66 8.16 -45.70
N ASN A 452 -44.41 8.86 -46.80
CA ASN A 452 -44.01 10.26 -46.88
C ASN A 452 -45.04 11.18 -46.21
N THR A 453 -44.58 12.25 -45.58
CA THR A 453 -45.27 13.55 -45.60
C THR A 453 -44.26 14.69 -45.63
N ASN A 454 -44.20 15.36 -46.80
CA ASN A 454 -43.84 16.77 -46.90
C ASN A 454 -44.94 17.59 -46.23
N LEU A 455 -44.59 18.62 -45.46
CA LEU A 455 -45.41 19.83 -45.33
C LEU A 455 -44.52 21.00 -44.92
N SER A 456 -44.52 21.98 -45.82
CA SER A 456 -43.99 23.33 -45.75
C SER A 456 -44.64 24.19 -44.65
N GLY A 457 -43.89 25.15 -44.13
CA GLY A 457 -44.44 26.25 -43.33
C GLY A 457 -43.36 27.25 -42.94
N ASP A 458 -43.17 28.26 -43.80
CA ASP A 458 -42.45 29.51 -43.50
C ASP A 458 -43.18 30.31 -42.42
N THR A 459 -42.43 30.90 -41.48
CA THR A 459 -42.69 32.23 -40.91
C THR A 459 -41.39 32.80 -40.33
N ASP A 460 -41.00 33.96 -40.86
CA ASP A 460 -39.97 34.86 -40.35
C ASP A 460 -40.46 35.68 -39.13
N GLU A 461 -39.51 36.46 -38.56
CA GLU A 461 -39.63 37.51 -37.52
C GLU A 461 -39.65 37.01 -36.06
N ASP A 462 -38.97 37.59 -35.07
CA ASP A 462 -38.01 38.70 -35.02
C ASP A 462 -37.22 38.65 -33.69
N VAL A 463 -36.17 39.46 -33.65
CA VAL A 463 -35.21 39.79 -32.57
C VAL A 463 -35.85 40.09 -31.20
N ALA A 464 -35.27 39.54 -30.11
CA ALA A 464 -35.12 40.23 -28.82
C ALA A 464 -34.00 39.60 -27.97
N GLU A 465 -33.00 40.41 -27.65
CA GLU A 465 -32.00 40.18 -26.60
C GLU A 465 -32.64 40.30 -25.22
N THR A 466 -32.28 39.40 -24.30
CA THR A 466 -32.42 39.64 -22.86
C THR A 466 -31.26 39.00 -22.09
N GLU A 467 -30.51 39.87 -21.42
CA GLU A 467 -29.63 39.56 -20.29
C GLU A 467 -30.46 39.29 -19.02
N GLU A 468 -29.92 38.47 -18.12
CA GLU A 468 -30.08 38.40 -16.64
C GLU A 468 -29.94 36.93 -16.20
N ALA A 469 -28.87 36.53 -15.52
CA ALA A 469 -28.57 36.72 -14.09
C ALA A 469 -29.19 35.63 -13.19
N THR A 470 -28.28 34.94 -12.49
CA THR A 470 -28.40 34.31 -11.16
C THR A 470 -29.53 33.30 -10.91
N GLU A 471 -29.16 32.06 -10.60
CA GLU A 471 -29.75 31.36 -9.46
C GLU A 471 -28.84 30.21 -8.98
N GLU A 472 -28.55 30.24 -7.68
CA GLU A 472 -27.82 29.24 -6.90
C GLU A 472 -28.80 28.14 -6.52
N ASP A 473 -28.47 26.87 -6.78
CA ASP A 473 -29.24 25.72 -6.31
C ASP A 473 -28.61 25.12 -5.04
N ASP A 474 -29.27 25.37 -3.92
CA ASP A 474 -29.07 24.73 -2.62
C ASP A 474 -29.54 23.26 -2.65
N LEU A 475 -28.60 22.31 -2.51
CA LEU A 475 -28.92 20.91 -2.29
C LEU A 475 -29.02 20.60 -0.78
N VAL A 476 -30.26 20.38 -0.34
CA VAL A 476 -30.64 19.94 1.00
C VAL A 476 -30.16 18.51 1.27
N GLU A 477 -29.35 18.36 2.31
CA GLU A 477 -28.87 17.10 2.87
C GLU A 477 -29.99 16.39 3.66
N VAL A 478 -30.37 15.17 3.23
CA VAL A 478 -31.37 14.33 3.92
C VAL A 478 -30.66 13.40 4.92
N VAL A 479 -30.76 13.74 6.20
CA VAL A 479 -30.31 12.91 7.34
C VAL A 479 -31.43 11.92 7.74
N PRO A 480 -31.18 10.60 7.81
CA PRO A 480 -32.12 9.68 8.43
C PRO A 480 -31.89 9.51 9.94
N ARG A 481 -33.02 9.71 10.62
CA ARG A 481 -33.40 9.59 12.04
C ARG A 481 -32.71 8.52 12.90
N GLU A 482 -32.47 8.96 14.13
CA GLU A 482 -32.16 8.22 15.35
C GLU A 482 -33.17 7.11 15.67
N LEU A 483 -32.65 5.95 16.09
CA LEU A 483 -33.41 4.89 16.75
C LEU A 483 -33.21 5.00 18.26
N GLN A 484 -34.34 5.16 18.96
CA GLN A 484 -34.46 5.17 20.41
C GLN A 484 -34.17 3.78 20.99
N LEU A 485 -33.24 3.71 21.94
CA LEU A 485 -32.98 2.53 22.78
C LEU A 485 -33.79 2.63 24.07
N VAL A 486 -34.58 1.59 24.32
CA VAL A 486 -35.40 1.39 25.52
C VAL A 486 -34.51 0.86 26.65
N ASN A 487 -34.47 1.58 27.77
CA ASN A 487 -33.94 1.11 29.05
C ASN A 487 -35.02 0.35 29.81
N PHE A 488 -34.71 -0.84 30.34
CA PHE A 488 -35.34 -1.37 31.56
C PHE A 488 -34.44 -2.43 32.21
N GLY A 489 -34.28 -2.32 33.53
CA GLY A 489 -34.24 -3.47 34.43
C GLY A 489 -32.88 -3.86 35.00
N GLU A 490 -32.51 -3.22 36.12
CA GLU A 490 -31.59 -3.73 37.13
C GLU A 490 -32.11 -5.04 37.73
N GLU A 491 -31.21 -5.97 38.08
CA GLU A 491 -31.35 -6.81 39.26
C GLU A 491 -29.95 -7.24 39.75
N ASP A 492 -29.78 -7.12 41.07
CA ASP A 492 -28.60 -7.34 41.89
C ASP A 492 -28.21 -8.83 42.03
N GLU A 493 -26.92 -9.05 42.32
CA GLU A 493 -26.37 -9.84 43.43
C GLU A 493 -25.08 -10.59 43.03
N GLY A 494 -24.08 -10.54 43.93
CA GLY A 494 -23.02 -11.54 43.96
C GLY A 494 -21.62 -10.99 44.23
N GLU A 495 -21.32 -10.76 45.50
CA GLU A 495 -19.97 -10.57 46.05
C GLU A 495 -19.02 -11.71 45.62
N GLU A 496 -17.77 -11.40 45.28
CA GLU A 496 -16.63 -12.12 45.87
C GLU A 496 -15.31 -11.35 45.72
N SER A 497 -14.56 -11.43 46.80
CA SER A 497 -13.35 -10.68 47.10
C SER A 497 -12.10 -11.25 46.42
N SER A 498 -11.22 -10.40 45.91
CA SER A 498 -9.78 -10.67 45.99
C SER A 498 -8.95 -9.39 45.89
N SER A 499 -8.03 -9.28 46.83
CA SER A 499 -7.08 -8.20 47.05
C SER A 499 -5.94 -8.26 46.03
N ALA A 500 -5.75 -7.18 45.28
CA ALA A 500 -4.51 -6.95 44.52
C ALA A 500 -4.14 -5.46 44.58
N ALA A 501 -2.94 -5.19 45.10
CA ALA A 501 -2.35 -3.88 45.23
C ALA A 501 -2.32 -3.13 43.88
N ARG A 502 -3.04 -2.00 43.81
CA ARG A 502 -2.96 -1.05 42.69
C ARG A 502 -1.62 -0.30 42.75
N MET A 503 -0.76 -0.53 41.76
CA MET A 503 0.27 0.44 41.41
C MET A 503 -0.39 1.73 40.86
N PRO A 504 0.17 2.91 41.12
CA PRO A 504 -0.38 4.16 40.62
C PRO A 504 -0.30 4.21 39.09
N LYS A 505 -1.43 4.49 38.44
CA LYS A 505 -1.48 4.84 37.01
C LYS A 505 -0.64 6.11 36.80
N MET A 506 0.36 6.02 35.92
CA MET A 506 1.01 7.22 35.40
C MET A 506 -0.01 8.04 34.61
N PRO A 507 -0.04 9.38 34.75
CA PRO A 507 -0.93 10.22 33.96
C PRO A 507 -0.49 10.22 32.49
N ASN A 508 -1.49 10.22 31.59
CA ASN A 508 -1.28 10.49 30.17
C ASN A 508 -0.65 11.88 30.03
N MET A 509 0.60 11.94 29.56
CA MET A 509 1.22 13.21 29.17
C MET A 509 0.59 13.69 27.86
N THR A 510 -0.15 14.79 27.92
CA THR A 510 -0.46 15.60 26.73
C THR A 510 0.76 16.45 26.35
N LEU A 511 0.95 16.66 25.05
CA LEU A 511 2.16 17.26 24.44
C LEU A 511 2.45 18.69 24.93
N THR A 512 1.46 19.42 25.43
CA THR A 512 1.60 20.76 26.01
C THR A 512 2.36 20.77 27.34
N GLY A 513 2.32 19.66 28.11
CA GLY A 513 3.14 19.50 29.32
C GLY A 513 4.63 19.29 29.03
N PHE A 514 5.00 18.94 27.79
CA PHE A 514 6.39 18.70 27.40
C PHE A 514 7.15 19.99 27.14
N ALA A 515 6.48 21.05 26.66
CA ALA A 515 7.11 22.33 26.34
C ALA A 515 7.46 23.16 27.59
N ALA A 516 6.71 23.02 28.69
CA ALA A 516 6.88 23.82 29.90
C ALA A 516 8.19 23.55 30.67
N ASN A 517 8.87 22.44 30.39
CA ASN A 517 10.10 22.03 31.09
C ASN A 517 11.39 22.48 30.38
N PHE A 518 11.30 23.17 29.24
CA PHE A 518 12.47 23.68 28.54
C PHE A 518 12.83 25.09 29.00
N PRO A 519 14.12 25.47 29.00
CA PRO A 519 14.54 26.85 29.14
C PRO A 519 13.83 27.76 28.11
N PRO A 520 13.49 29.02 28.47
CA PRO A 520 12.75 29.95 27.61
C PRO A 520 13.32 30.10 26.19
N GLU A 521 14.64 30.00 26.04
CA GLU A 521 15.37 30.12 24.77
C GLU A 521 15.07 28.94 23.84
N ILE A 522 14.92 27.73 24.39
CA ILE A 522 14.57 26.53 23.63
C ILE A 522 13.10 26.56 23.25
N GLN A 523 12.23 27.06 24.13
CA GLN A 523 10.81 27.27 23.81
C GLN A 523 10.66 28.26 22.64
N GLN A 524 11.41 29.37 22.65
CA GLN A 524 11.42 30.34 21.55
C GLN A 524 11.98 29.75 20.25
N MET A 525 13.04 28.95 20.31
CA MET A 525 13.60 28.29 19.13
C MET A 525 12.61 27.30 18.49
N LEU A 526 11.94 26.47 19.30
CA LEU A 526 10.94 25.51 18.83
C LEU A 526 9.72 26.22 18.23
N LEU A 527 9.29 27.33 18.83
CA LEU A 527 8.19 28.14 18.32
C LEU A 527 8.53 28.81 16.97
N ARG A 528 9.75 29.37 16.84
CA ARG A 528 10.26 29.93 15.58
C ARG A 528 10.38 28.89 14.47
N GLN A 529 10.78 27.67 14.81
CA GLN A 529 10.84 26.57 13.84
C GLN A 529 9.45 26.20 13.33
N ARG A 530 8.47 26.08 14.24
CA ARG A 530 7.08 25.74 13.88
C ARG A 530 6.41 26.82 13.02
N LEU A 531 6.75 28.10 13.22
CA LEU A 531 6.29 29.20 12.37
C LEU A 531 6.84 29.10 10.94
N LYS A 532 8.14 28.80 10.81
CA LYS A 532 8.76 28.56 9.50
C LYS A 532 8.12 27.38 8.78
N ASP A 533 7.81 26.31 9.51
CA ASP A 533 7.14 25.12 8.96
C ASP A 533 5.72 25.43 8.46
N ASN A 534 5.07 26.48 9.00
CA ASN A 534 3.76 26.97 8.59
C ASN A 534 3.81 28.18 7.62
N GLY A 535 4.99 28.56 7.13
CA GLY A 535 5.16 29.64 6.16
C GLY A 535 4.98 31.06 6.72
N ILE A 536 5.08 31.23 8.04
CA ILE A 536 4.98 32.54 8.71
C ILE A 536 6.38 33.04 9.05
N ASP A 537 6.69 34.29 8.71
CA ASP A 537 7.98 34.91 9.02
C ASP A 537 8.07 35.24 10.54
N PRO A 538 8.96 34.57 11.29
CA PRO A 538 9.07 34.77 12.73
C PRO A 538 9.59 36.16 13.14
N ASP A 539 10.09 36.97 12.21
CA ASP A 539 10.61 38.32 12.49
C ASP A 539 9.52 39.41 12.36
N HIS A 540 8.27 39.03 12.03
CA HIS A 540 7.14 39.96 11.84
C HIS A 540 5.95 39.75 12.80
N VAL A 541 6.09 38.85 13.78
CA VAL A 541 5.00 38.53 14.73
C VAL A 541 5.55 38.54 16.15
N SER A 542 4.89 39.24 17.08
CA SER A 542 5.30 39.23 18.49
C SER A 542 5.08 37.85 19.12
N PHE A 543 5.82 37.52 20.19
CA PHE A 543 5.67 36.23 20.89
C PHE A 543 4.23 35.98 21.37
N GLN A 544 3.53 37.06 21.75
CA GLN A 544 2.14 37.00 22.23
C GLN A 544 1.15 36.72 21.09
N GLU A 545 1.31 37.37 19.94
CA GLU A 545 0.52 37.09 18.72
C GLU A 545 0.81 35.67 18.19
N THR A 546 2.06 35.20 18.35
CA THR A 546 2.49 33.86 17.95
C THR A 546 1.81 32.77 18.79
N ALA A 547 1.78 32.93 20.11
CA ALA A 547 1.10 31.99 21.00
C ALA A 547 -0.42 31.94 20.74
N GLN A 548 -1.02 33.08 20.38
CA GLN A 548 -2.44 33.17 20.01
C GLN A 548 -2.74 32.46 18.69
N HIS A 549 -1.89 32.62 17.67
CA HIS A 549 -2.05 31.94 16.38
C HIS A 549 -1.97 30.42 16.50
N VAL A 550 -1.03 29.91 17.30
CA VAL A 550 -0.88 28.47 17.55
C VAL A 550 -2.06 27.93 18.34
N ALA A 551 -2.54 28.66 19.36
CA ALA A 551 -3.71 28.25 20.14
C ALA A 551 -5.00 28.22 19.30
N GLN A 552 -5.18 29.16 18.35
CA GLN A 552 -6.30 29.15 17.41
C GLN A 552 -6.23 27.99 16.42
N GLN A 553 -5.05 27.67 15.87
CA GLN A 553 -4.90 26.52 14.97
C GLN A 553 -5.10 25.17 15.68
N GLU A 554 -4.75 25.07 16.96
CA GLU A 554 -4.94 23.87 17.76
C GLU A 554 -6.34 23.78 18.40
N GLY A 555 -7.25 24.72 18.10
CA GLY A 555 -8.66 24.69 18.52
C GLY A 555 -8.88 24.87 20.02
N LEU A 556 -7.95 25.53 20.71
CA LEU A 556 -8.01 25.73 22.16
C LEU A 556 -8.88 26.96 22.49
N HIS A 557 -10.16 26.74 22.75
CA HIS A 557 -11.09 27.78 23.20
C HIS A 557 -11.48 27.59 24.67
N GLY A 558 -11.58 28.69 25.42
CA GLY A 558 -12.31 28.71 26.68
C GLY A 558 -13.81 28.46 26.44
N ARG A 559 -14.54 28.02 27.47
CA ARG A 559 -15.97 27.65 27.38
C ARG A 559 -16.88 28.79 26.86
N ASP A 560 -16.40 30.04 26.91
CA ASP A 560 -17.14 31.23 26.50
C ASP A 560 -16.65 31.79 25.14
N GLY A 561 -15.84 31.05 24.38
CA GLY A 561 -15.31 31.47 23.08
C GLY A 561 -14.25 32.58 23.15
N THR A 562 -13.82 32.97 24.36
CA THR A 562 -12.80 34.00 24.58
C THR A 562 -11.41 33.37 24.76
N VAL A 563 -10.40 34.01 24.16
CA VAL A 563 -8.98 33.66 24.33
C VAL A 563 -8.49 34.29 25.64
N PRO A 564 -7.84 33.57 26.56
CA PRO A 564 -7.37 34.15 27.82
C PRO A 564 -6.26 35.17 27.55
N THR A 565 -6.47 36.42 27.99
CA THR A 565 -5.60 37.57 27.66
C THR A 565 -4.48 37.84 28.66
N ASN A 566 -4.38 37.10 29.77
CA ASN A 566 -3.36 37.34 30.79
C ASN A 566 -2.35 36.19 30.87
N TYR A 567 -1.25 36.36 30.15
CA TYR A 567 -0.02 35.58 30.34
C TYR A 567 1.03 36.48 30.99
N GLN A 568 1.33 36.27 32.29
CA GLN A 568 2.50 36.88 32.93
C GLN A 568 3.63 35.84 33.01
N PRO A 569 4.85 36.14 32.53
CA PRO A 569 5.97 35.23 32.65
C PRO A 569 6.40 35.12 34.12
N GLY A 570 6.32 33.92 34.70
CA GLY A 570 6.92 33.62 36.02
C GLY A 570 6.00 33.02 37.09
N GLY A 571 4.69 32.85 36.85
CA GLY A 571 3.77 32.22 37.81
C GLY A 571 3.66 30.70 37.61
N VAL A 572 4.04 29.90 38.61
CA VAL A 572 3.75 28.45 38.64
C VAL A 572 2.33 28.25 39.18
N TYR A 573 1.41 27.82 38.31
CA TYR A 573 0.05 27.40 38.71
C TYR A 573 -0.02 25.88 38.74
N HIS A 574 -0.30 25.30 39.92
CA HIS A 574 -0.69 23.91 40.04
C HIS A 574 -2.22 23.80 39.95
N ALA A 575 -2.72 23.32 38.81
CA ALA A 575 -4.11 22.87 38.68
C ALA A 575 -4.12 21.34 38.60
N SER A 576 -4.67 20.69 39.63
CA SER A 576 -4.90 19.25 39.65
C SER A 576 -6.34 18.98 39.20
N TYR A 577 -6.52 18.30 38.07
CA TYR A 577 -7.84 17.82 37.64
C TYR A 577 -8.02 16.35 38.00
N VAL A 578 -9.04 16.06 38.81
CA VAL A 578 -9.52 14.70 39.09
C VAL A 578 -10.85 14.52 38.37
N SER A 579 -10.95 13.47 37.55
CA SER A 579 -12.19 13.06 36.91
C SER A 579 -13.02 12.23 37.88
N ALA A 580 -14.16 12.76 38.32
CA ALA A 580 -15.27 11.97 38.86
C ALA A 580 -16.59 12.61 38.41
N GLY A 581 -17.56 11.74 38.09
CA GLY A 581 -18.84 12.08 37.49
C GLY A 581 -19.75 12.94 38.36
N ASP A 582 -20.73 13.51 37.66
CA ASP A 582 -21.98 14.03 38.17
C ASP A 582 -21.90 15.05 39.33
N GLY A 583 -21.73 16.32 38.92
CA GLY A 583 -22.30 17.53 39.53
C GLY A 583 -21.96 17.87 40.98
N LEU A 584 -21.25 19.00 41.21
CA LEU A 584 -21.74 20.18 41.97
C LEU A 584 -20.67 21.29 42.16
N THR A 585 -21.18 22.53 42.24
CA THR A 585 -20.79 23.74 43.02
C THR A 585 -19.34 24.25 43.19
N VAL A 586 -19.27 25.59 43.14
CA VAL A 586 -18.12 26.51 43.37
C VAL A 586 -17.63 26.50 44.82
N ALA A 587 -16.31 26.52 45.01
CA ALA A 587 -15.66 26.96 46.25
C ALA A 587 -14.51 27.95 45.94
N THR A 588 -14.58 29.12 46.56
CA THR A 588 -13.59 30.22 46.55
C THR A 588 -12.29 29.83 47.25
N ALA A 589 -11.13 30.13 46.66
CA ALA A 589 -9.82 29.95 47.28
C ALA A 589 -9.28 31.27 47.86
N ASN A 590 -8.91 31.26 49.14
CA ASN A 590 -8.20 32.34 49.83
C ASN A 590 -6.68 32.25 49.62
N GLN A 591 -6.04 33.40 49.43
CA GLN A 591 -4.58 33.59 49.37
C GLN A 591 -3.92 33.37 50.74
N TRP A 592 -2.83 32.60 50.78
CA TRP A 592 -1.87 32.58 51.89
C TRP A 592 -0.49 32.99 51.36
N PHE A 593 0.12 34.00 51.98
CA PHE A 593 1.51 34.40 51.77
C PHE A 593 2.41 33.67 52.77
N ALA A 594 3.52 33.10 52.31
CA ALA A 594 4.63 32.70 53.16
C ALA A 594 5.92 33.32 52.59
N GLN A 595 6.57 34.16 53.40
CA GLN A 595 7.94 34.63 53.23
C GLN A 595 8.90 33.52 53.64
N GLU A 596 9.96 33.28 52.88
CA GLU A 596 11.13 32.53 53.35
C GLU A 596 12.36 33.44 53.30
N GLU A 597 13.04 33.51 54.44
CA GLU A 597 14.32 34.18 54.69
C GLU A 597 15.50 33.29 54.25
N GLU A 598 16.58 33.92 53.78
CA GLU A 598 17.85 33.28 53.44
C GLU A 598 18.59 32.72 54.66
N PRO A 599 19.43 31.68 54.52
CA PRO A 599 20.43 31.33 55.52
C PRO A 599 21.85 31.76 55.10
N THR A 600 22.49 32.51 55.99
CA THR A 600 23.92 32.83 56.02
C THR A 600 24.82 31.62 56.31
N GLN A 601 26.05 31.74 55.80
CA GLN A 601 27.23 30.87 55.96
C GLN A 601 27.55 30.41 57.40
N LYS A 602 28.02 29.16 57.53
CA LYS A 602 29.33 28.80 58.10
C LYS A 602 29.78 27.42 57.65
#